data_AF-A0A933VCZ3-F1
#
_entry.id   AF-A0A933VCZ3-F1
#
_cell.length_a   1.000
_cell.length_b   1.000
_cell.length_c   1.000
_cell.angle_alpha   90.00
_cell.angle_beta   90.00
_cell.angle_gamma   90.00
#
_symmetry.space_group_name_H-M   'P 1'
#
loop_
_entity.id
_entity.type
_entity.pdbx_description
1 polymer ?
#
loop_
_entity_poly.entity_id
_entity_poly.type
_entity_poly.pdbx_seq_one_letter_code
_entity_poly.pdbx_strand_id
1 'polypeptide(L)'
;MRREEVAKKIHWEFIIWAFGFINVVAMLPQLIRIIQTKNVEGLSLEMFVTYFFIQVAFSFEGYFKRNRMFMTCLGLSSLISAATIALIFYLRHFG
;
A
#
# COMPACT_ATOMS: atom_id res chain seq x y z
N MET A 1 33.07 -9.34 -3.29
CA MET A 1 32.23 -8.13 -3.16
C MET A 1 31.30 -8.35 -1.97
N ARG A 2 31.29 -7.44 -0.99
CA ARG A 2 30.40 -7.53 0.19
C ARG A 2 28.99 -7.07 -0.18
N ARG A 3 27.96 -7.58 0.50
CA ARG A 3 26.55 -7.22 0.23
C ARG A 3 26.30 -5.70 0.22
N GLU A 4 26.97 -5.00 1.13
CA GLU A 4 26.90 -3.53 1.26
C GLU A 4 27.50 -2.80 0.05
N GLU A 5 28.59 -3.32 -0.53
CA GLU A 5 29.23 -2.74 -1.71
C GLU A 5 28.37 -2.88 -2.94
N VAL A 6 27.69 -4.03 -3.09
CA VAL A 6 26.71 -4.26 -4.16
C VAL A 6 25.53 -3.32 -4.00
N ALA A 7 24.96 -3.20 -2.80
CA ALA A 7 23.84 -2.31 -2.50
C ALA A 7 24.17 -0.85 -2.82
N LYS A 8 25.38 -0.39 -2.48
CA LYS A 8 25.85 0.95 -2.81
C LYS A 8 26.02 1.15 -4.32
N LYS A 9 26.61 0.18 -5.02
CA LYS A 9 26.86 0.24 -6.48
C LYS A 9 25.57 0.36 -7.29
N ILE A 10 24.50 -0.29 -6.85
CA ILE A 10 23.20 -0.27 -7.55
C ILE A 10 22.23 0.77 -6.99
N HIS A 11 22.64 1.59 -6.02
CA HIS A 11 21.77 2.55 -5.34
C HIS A 11 20.50 1.89 -4.75
N TRP A 12 20.66 0.75 -4.07
CA TRP A 12 19.55 -0.08 -3.59
C TRP A 12 18.54 0.67 -2.72
N GLU A 13 19.00 1.62 -1.90
CA GLU A 13 18.12 2.46 -1.08
C GLU A 13 17.17 3.31 -1.94
N PHE A 14 17.68 3.92 -3.01
CA PHE A 14 16.83 4.69 -3.93
C PHE A 14 15.81 3.78 -4.63
N ILE A 15 16.26 2.61 -5.09
CA ILE A 15 15.41 1.61 -5.76
C ILE A 15 14.25 1.19 -4.84
N ILE A 16 14.54 0.82 -3.59
CA ILE A 16 13.51 0.32 -2.68
C ILE A 16 12.51 1.43 -2.31
N TRP A 17 12.96 2.67 -2.18
CA TRP A 17 12.07 3.83 -1.99
C TRP A 17 11.19 4.08 -3.21
N ALA A 18 11.73 3.99 -4.42
CA ALA A 18 10.95 4.14 -5.65
C ALA A 18 9.85 3.07 -5.76
N PHE A 19 10.17 1.81 -5.50
CA PHE A 19 9.18 0.73 -5.48
C PHE A 19 8.16 0.88 -4.35
N GLY A 20 8.59 1.34 -3.17
CA GLY A 20 7.69 1.68 -2.07
C GLY A 20 6.70 2.77 -2.47
N PHE A 21 7.14 3.81 -3.17
CA PHE A 21 6.26 4.88 -3.66
C PHE A 21 5.31 4.39 -4.76
N ILE A 22 5.80 3.55 -5.68
CA ILE A 22 4.97 2.89 -6.69
C ILE A 22 3.86 2.08 -6.02
N ASN A 23 4.14 1.37 -4.92
CA ASN A 23 3.13 0.63 -4.17
C ASN A 23 1.99 1.54 -3.68
N VAL A 24 2.31 2.72 -3.15
CA VAL A 24 1.31 3.71 -2.70
C VAL A 24 0.47 4.20 -3.88
N VAL A 25 1.14 4.65 -4.95
CA VAL A 25 0.46 5.25 -6.11
C VAL A 25 -0.37 4.22 -6.88
N ALA A 26 0.06 2.96 -6.95
CA ALA A 26 -0.66 1.90 -7.67
C ALA A 26 -2.06 1.61 -7.10
N MET A 27 -2.32 1.94 -5.82
CA MET A 27 -3.64 1.75 -5.21
C MET A 27 -4.60 2.91 -5.46
N LEU A 28 -4.08 4.11 -5.77
CA LEU A 28 -4.89 5.31 -5.99
C LEU A 28 -5.88 5.19 -7.17
N PRO A 29 -5.50 4.67 -8.36
CA PRO A 29 -6.44 4.55 -9.48
C PRO A 29 -7.71 3.78 -9.14
N GLN A 30 -7.60 2.72 -8.33
CA GLN A 30 -8.75 1.93 -7.93
C GLN A 30 -9.68 2.74 -7.00
N LEU A 31 -9.13 3.44 -6.01
CA LEU A 31 -9.91 4.32 -5.14
C LEU A 31 -10.60 5.43 -5.94
N ILE A 32 -9.87 6.09 -6.84
CA ILE A 32 -10.40 7.14 -7.73
C ILE A 32 -11.53 6.57 -8.59
N ARG A 33 -11.34 5.39 -9.19
CA ARG A 33 -12.35 4.74 -10.02
C ARG A 33 -13.62 4.49 -9.23
N ILE A 34 -13.54 3.94 -8.02
CA ILE A 34 -14.73 3.71 -7.17
C ILE A 34 -15.42 5.03 -6.83
N ILE A 35 -14.65 6.10 -6.52
CA ILE A 35 -15.22 7.42 -6.22
C ILE A 35 -15.98 7.97 -7.43
N GLN A 36 -15.44 7.83 -8.64
CA GLN A 36 -16.01 8.37 -9.88
C GLN A 36 -17.19 7.54 -10.39
N THR A 37 -17.07 6.22 -10.41
CA THR A 37 -18.08 5.34 -11.01
C THR A 37 -19.17 4.93 -10.03
N LYS A 38 -18.90 5.02 -8.72
CA LYS A 38 -19.71 4.44 -7.65
C LYS A 38 -20.01 2.94 -7.83
N ASN A 39 -19.30 2.27 -8.74
CA ASN A 39 -19.50 0.86 -9.04
C ASN A 39 -18.44 0.02 -8.32
N VAL A 40 -18.91 -0.88 -7.46
CA VAL A 40 -18.11 -1.82 -6.65
C VAL A 40 -18.42 -3.29 -6.95
N GLU A 41 -19.18 -3.54 -8.01
CA GLU A 41 -19.50 -4.88 -8.50
C GLU A 41 -18.23 -5.57 -8.99
N GLY A 42 -18.05 -6.84 -8.60
CA GLY A 42 -16.87 -7.64 -8.94
C GLY A 42 -15.59 -7.33 -8.15
N LEU A 43 -15.57 -6.32 -7.28
CA LEU A 43 -14.42 -6.09 -6.37
C LEU A 43 -14.46 -7.08 -5.20
N SER A 44 -13.34 -7.68 -4.79
CA SER A 44 -13.29 -8.50 -3.57
C SER A 44 -12.95 -7.63 -2.36
N LEU A 45 -13.87 -7.50 -1.42
CA LEU A 45 -13.64 -6.74 -0.18
C LEU A 45 -12.58 -7.45 0.69
N GLU A 46 -12.61 -8.78 0.69
CA GLU A 46 -11.71 -9.66 1.43
C GLU A 46 -10.25 -9.47 0.97
N MET A 47 -10.04 -9.27 -0.33
CA MET A 47 -8.72 -8.97 -0.88
C MET A 47 -8.17 -7.64 -0.35
N PHE A 48 -8.98 -6.57 -0.35
CA PHE A 48 -8.53 -5.27 0.19
C PHE A 48 -8.26 -5.33 1.69
N VAL A 49 -9.09 -6.06 2.46
CA VAL A 49 -8.87 -6.31 3.89
C VAL A 49 -7.54 -7.05 4.12
N THR A 50 -7.25 -8.05 3.28
CA THR A 50 -5.97 -8.79 3.34
C THR A 50 -4.79 -7.85 3.07
N TYR A 51 -4.86 -7.02 2.02
CA TYR A 51 -3.82 -6.03 1.74
C TYR A 51 -3.63 -5.03 2.87
N PHE A 52 -4.73 -4.56 3.48
CA PHE A 52 -4.67 -3.65 4.62
C PHE A 52 -3.86 -4.27 5.77
N PHE A 53 -4.19 -5.49 6.22
CA PHE A 53 -3.47 -6.12 7.32
C PHE A 53 -1.99 -6.39 7.00
N ILE A 54 -1.69 -6.82 5.79
CA ILE A 54 -0.30 -7.01 5.33
C ILE A 54 0.46 -5.67 5.42
N GLN A 55 -0.10 -4.60 4.89
CA GLN A 55 0.53 -3.28 4.88
C GLN A 55 0.74 -2.72 6.29
N VAL A 56 -0.24 -2.88 7.18
CA VAL A 56 -0.13 -2.51 8.60
C VAL A 56 0.98 -3.30 9.28
N ALA A 57 1.00 -4.64 9.12
CA ALA A 57 2.01 -5.49 9.73
C ALA A 57 3.43 -5.11 9.29
N PHE A 58 3.64 -4.90 7.98
CA PHE A 58 4.95 -4.49 7.47
C PHE A 58 5.30 -3.03 7.76
N SER A 59 4.32 -2.13 7.92
CA SER A 59 4.58 -0.77 8.41
C SER A 59 5.11 -0.81 9.85
N PHE A 60 4.51 -1.63 10.73
CA PHE A 60 5.03 -1.87 12.08
C PHE A 60 6.41 -2.51 12.08
N GLU A 61 6.65 -3.50 11.23
CA GLU A 61 7.98 -4.07 11.03
C GLU A 61 9.00 -2.98 10.64
N GLY A 62 8.61 -2.06 9.77
CA GLY A 62 9.40 -0.88 9.41
C GLY A 62 9.73 -0.01 10.61
N TYR A 63 8.77 0.24 11.49
CA TYR A 63 8.98 0.96 12.74
C TYR A 63 9.99 0.25 13.65
N PHE A 64 9.79 -1.05 13.95
CA PHE A 64 10.66 -1.80 14.86
C PHE A 64 12.08 -1.96 14.33
N LYS A 65 12.25 -2.14 13.00
CA LYS A 65 13.57 -2.27 12.36
C LYS A 65 14.17 -0.94 11.90
N ARG A 66 13.54 0.20 12.23
CA ARG A 66 13.95 1.55 11.77
C ARG A 66 14.07 1.67 10.24
N ASN A 67 13.34 0.83 9.50
CA ASN A 67 13.24 0.91 8.05
C ASN A 67 12.14 1.93 7.67
N ARG A 68 12.58 3.17 7.42
CA ARG A 68 11.71 4.30 7.08
C ARG A 68 10.86 4.05 5.84
N MET A 69 11.40 3.33 4.85
CA MET A 69 10.66 3.04 3.62
C MET A 69 9.46 2.14 3.90
N PHE A 70 9.64 1.03 4.62
CA PHE A 70 8.51 0.17 5.01
C PHE A 70 7.50 0.91 5.88
N MET A 71 7.97 1.65 6.88
CA MET A 71 7.09 2.40 7.78
C MET A 71 6.21 3.39 7.00
N THR A 72 6.83 4.23 6.16
CA THR A 72 6.13 5.30 5.45
C THR A 72 5.31 4.78 4.28
N CYS A 73 5.90 4.02 3.36
CA CYS A 73 5.20 3.59 2.15
C CYS A 73 4.05 2.65 2.47
N LEU A 74 4.26 1.66 3.34
CA LEU A 74 3.19 0.71 3.68
C LEU A 74 2.18 1.32 4.64
N GLY A 75 2.60 2.28 5.48
CA GLY A 75 1.67 3.11 6.25
C GLY A 75 0.72 3.88 5.33
N LEU A 76 1.23 4.60 4.33
CA LEU A 76 0.42 5.32 3.35
C LEU A 76 -0.49 4.38 2.54
N SER A 77 0.03 3.25 2.06
CA SER A 77 -0.78 2.25 1.36
C SER A 77 -1.91 1.72 2.25
N SER A 78 -1.66 1.50 3.55
CA SER A 78 -2.70 1.04 4.47
C SER A 78 -3.85 2.04 4.63
N LEU A 79 -3.56 3.36 4.60
CA LEU A 79 -4.59 4.39 4.65
C LEU A 79 -5.45 4.38 3.39
N ILE A 80 -4.84 4.19 2.21
CA ILE A 80 -5.56 4.07 0.93
C ILE A 80 -6.42 2.80 0.92
N SER A 81 -5.88 1.68 1.40
CA SER A 81 -6.62 0.42 1.57
C SER A 81 -7.81 0.60 2.50
N ALA A 82 -7.62 1.23 3.66
CA ALA A 82 -8.69 1.50 4.62
C ALA A 82 -9.80 2.38 4.01
N ALA A 83 -9.44 3.45 3.30
CA ALA A 83 -10.39 4.29 2.59
C ALA A 83 -11.16 3.51 1.51
N THR A 84 -10.46 2.65 0.77
CA THR A 84 -11.06 1.79 -0.27
C THR A 84 -12.05 0.79 0.34
N ILE A 85 -11.67 0.13 1.43
CA ILE A 85 -12.53 -0.80 2.19
C ILE A 85 -13.80 -0.07 2.68
N ALA A 86 -13.63 1.09 3.31
CA ALA A 86 -14.75 1.87 3.82
C ALA A 86 -15.72 2.28 2.70
N LEU A 87 -15.18 2.70 1.55
CA LEU A 87 -15.99 3.11 0.41
C LEU A 87 -16.73 1.93 -0.24
N ILE A 88 -16.06 0.77 -0.40
CA ILE A 88 -16.69 -0.45 -0.91
C ILE A 88 -17.81 -0.90 0.04
N PHE A 89 -17.54 -0.91 1.34
CA PHE A 89 -18.53 -1.28 2.34
C PHE A 89 -19.73 -0.35 2.31
N TYR A 90 -19.51 0.97 2.27
CA TYR A 90 -20.57 1.96 2.19
C TYR A 90 -21.44 1.76 0.94
N LEU A 91 -20.84 1.66 -0.24
CA LEU A 91 -21.57 1.50 -1.50
C LEU A 91 -22.32 0.17 -1.61
N ARG A 92 -21.89 -0.88 -0.90
CA ARG A 92 -22.62 -2.16 -0.88
C ARG A 92 -23.85 -2.18 0.00
N HIS A 93 -23.86 -1.40 1.07
CA HIS A 93 -24.91 -1.47 2.09
C HIS A 93 -25.85 -0.25 2.05
N PHE A 94 -25.39 0.89 1.54
CA PHE A 94 -26.12 2.16 1.60
C PHE A 94 -26.18 2.91 0.27
N GLY A 95 -25.44 2.47 -0.75
CA GLY A 95 -25.44 3.05 -2.10
C GLY A 95 -26.45 2.34 -3.00
#